data_AF-A0A137PEY6-F1
#
_entry.id   AF-A0A137PEY6-F1
#
_cell.length_a   1.000
_cell.length_b   1.000
_cell.length_c   1.000
_cell.angle_alpha   90.00
_cell.angle_beta   90.00
_cell.angle_gamma   90.00
#
_symmetry.space_group_name_H-M   'P 1'
#
loop_
_entity.id
_entity.type
_entity.pdbx_description
1 polymer ?
#
loop_
_entity_poly.entity_id
_entity_poly.type
_entity_poly.pdbx_seq_one_letter_code
_entity_poly.pdbx_strand_id
1 'polypeptide(L)'
;MLYCCSYRFLAALGTLFRAIFTIVPYNILEVHPKWCMFDMITTSQLLMFSGFTLGVMSVERFLLVCFNTSLPFYFWLVLISLNIIPECCLVIACAVLNLFTITKLNMYCSVVPKEVGYVTMMVATVSFYVSFVCVVVSYMGIMIFKYKNCMNQINLNVPKKQVYKECFSTLTKSFINAGLYMVVYLGKIYCLAFELSTGKPRTIVMDAVSTCLIASSTTTNATTLLYMNQEIKEDFFNLISNLKACVSS
;
A
#
# COMPACT_ATOMS: atom_id res chain seq x y z
N MET A 1 6.84 -11.37 -4.00
CA MET A 1 6.57 -11.07 -2.57
C MET A 1 7.70 -10.31 -1.87
N LEU A 2 8.98 -10.71 -2.00
CA LEU A 2 10.12 -10.01 -1.36
C LEU A 2 10.22 -8.50 -1.65
N TYR A 3 10.11 -8.09 -2.92
CA TYR A 3 10.22 -6.68 -3.31
C TYR A 3 9.21 -5.77 -2.61
N CYS A 4 7.97 -6.23 -2.45
CA CYS A 4 6.95 -5.48 -1.73
C CYS A 4 7.33 -5.27 -0.25
N CYS A 5 7.92 -6.30 0.39
CA CYS A 5 8.40 -6.18 1.76
C CYS A 5 9.54 -5.15 1.86
N SER A 6 10.50 -5.18 0.92
CA SER A 6 11.61 -4.23 0.87
C SER A 6 11.13 -2.78 0.70
N TYR A 7 10.25 -2.50 -0.27
CA TYR A 7 9.71 -1.15 -0.46
C TYR A 7 8.94 -0.64 0.75
N ARG A 8 8.19 -1.54 1.42
CA ARG A 8 7.40 -1.19 2.62
C ARG A 8 8.25 -0.90 3.82
N PHE A 9 9.31 -1.67 4.02
CA PHE A 9 10.29 -1.41 5.07
C PHE A 9 10.97 -0.06 4.85
N LEU A 10 11.43 0.21 3.62
CA LEU A 10 12.04 1.51 3.28
C LEU A 10 11.05 2.67 3.42
N ALA A 11 9.79 2.48 3.01
CA ALA A 11 8.75 3.48 3.20
C ALA A 11 8.46 3.74 4.69
N ALA A 12 8.41 2.70 5.52
CA ALA A 12 8.22 2.83 6.97
C ALA A 12 9.37 3.61 7.61
N LEU A 13 10.61 3.29 7.27
CA LEU A 13 11.78 4.05 7.70
C LEU A 13 11.68 5.51 7.25
N GLY A 14 11.34 5.76 5.98
CA GLY A 14 11.15 7.12 5.46
C GLY A 14 10.08 7.90 6.24
N THR A 15 8.95 7.27 6.57
CA THR A 15 7.91 7.92 7.39
C THR A 15 8.35 8.20 8.82
N LEU A 16 9.17 7.31 9.41
CA LEU A 16 9.77 7.53 10.72
C LEU A 16 10.75 8.72 10.69
N PHE A 17 11.63 8.77 9.69
CA PHE A 17 12.55 9.89 9.48
C PHE A 17 11.80 11.21 9.30
N ARG A 18 10.73 11.20 8.49
CA ARG A 18 9.85 12.36 8.31
C ARG A 18 9.26 12.82 9.65
N ALA A 19 8.71 11.90 10.45
CA ALA A 19 8.15 12.23 11.76
C ALA A 19 9.19 12.87 12.69
N ILE A 20 10.41 12.31 12.75
CA ILE A 20 11.50 12.87 13.56
C ILE A 20 11.86 14.28 13.10
N PHE A 21 12.05 14.50 11.80
CA PHE A 21 12.44 15.81 11.23
C PHE A 21 11.36 16.88 11.32
N THR A 22 10.10 16.49 11.47
CA THR A 22 9.00 17.44 11.72
C THR A 22 8.89 17.87 13.18
N ILE A 23 9.36 17.04 14.13
CA ILE A 23 9.16 17.26 15.57
C ILE A 23 10.43 17.81 16.25
N VAL A 24 11.63 17.33 15.90
CA VAL A 24 12.86 17.62 16.64
C VAL A 24 13.98 18.11 15.73
N PRO A 25 14.69 19.22 16.04
CA PRO A 25 14.46 20.23 17.10
C PRO A 25 13.51 21.38 16.67
N TYR A 26 13.27 21.52 15.37
CA TYR A 26 12.30 22.41 14.73
C TYR A 26 11.88 21.73 13.41
N ASN A 27 10.89 22.27 12.71
CA ASN A 27 10.45 21.68 11.46
C ASN A 27 11.49 21.89 10.34
N ILE A 28 12.37 20.91 10.15
CA ILE A 28 13.47 20.96 9.16
C ILE A 28 12.89 21.08 7.74
N LEU A 29 11.75 20.46 7.47
CA LEU A 29 11.09 20.54 6.16
C LEU A 29 10.71 21.98 5.82
N GLU A 30 10.27 22.75 6.82
CA GLU A 30 9.88 24.16 6.71
C GLU A 30 11.04 25.11 6.49
N VAL A 31 12.13 24.91 7.22
CA VAL A 31 13.30 25.79 7.14
C VAL A 31 14.14 25.49 5.90
N HIS A 32 14.17 24.24 5.43
CA HIS A 32 15.08 23.80 4.38
C HIS A 32 14.34 23.12 3.20
N PRO A 33 14.04 23.85 2.12
CA PRO A 33 13.24 23.33 1.00
C PRO A 33 13.91 22.16 0.25
N LYS A 34 15.24 22.00 0.35
CA LYS A 34 15.94 20.83 -0.22
C LYS A 34 15.57 19.52 0.50
N TRP A 35 15.30 19.56 1.80
CA TRP A 35 14.82 18.39 2.55
C TRP A 35 13.40 18.01 2.14
N CYS A 36 12.56 19.00 1.85
CA CYS A 36 11.23 18.81 1.30
C CYS A 36 11.26 18.07 -0.05
N MET A 37 12.17 18.48 -0.95
CA MET A 37 12.42 17.79 -2.22
C MET A 37 12.94 16.36 -2.01
N PHE A 38 13.88 16.16 -1.09
CA PHE A 38 14.41 14.84 -0.76
C PHE A 38 13.33 13.89 -0.25
N ASP A 39 12.48 14.35 0.68
CA ASP A 39 11.36 13.57 1.22
C ASP A 39 10.35 13.17 0.13
N MET A 40 10.10 14.08 -0.82
CA MET A 40 9.23 13.80 -1.95
C MET A 40 9.79 12.74 -2.89
N ILE A 41 11.08 12.83 -3.24
CA ILE A 41 11.74 11.89 -4.16
C ILE A 41 11.91 10.52 -3.52
N THR A 42 12.11 10.46 -2.21
CA THR A 42 12.40 9.21 -1.49
C THR A 42 11.13 8.63 -0.85
N THR A 43 10.74 9.15 0.31
CA THR A 43 9.66 8.61 1.14
C THR A 43 8.32 8.59 0.43
N SER A 44 7.91 9.71 -0.19
CA SER A 44 6.60 9.80 -0.84
C SER A 44 6.51 8.88 -2.07
N GLN A 45 7.57 8.78 -2.87
CA GLN A 45 7.61 7.84 -3.99
C GLN A 45 7.58 6.37 -3.53
N LEU A 46 8.35 6.01 -2.51
CA LEU A 46 8.35 4.64 -1.97
C LEU A 46 6.98 4.22 -1.44
N LEU A 47 6.25 5.14 -0.80
CA LEU A 47 4.86 4.90 -0.38
C LEU A 47 3.93 4.63 -1.57
N MET A 48 4.04 5.42 -2.65
CA MET A 48 3.25 5.22 -3.87
C MET A 48 3.59 3.89 -4.55
N PHE A 49 4.88 3.57 -4.69
CA PHE A 49 5.33 2.32 -5.30
C PHE A 49 4.88 1.09 -4.51
N SER A 50 4.86 1.17 -3.18
CA SER A 50 4.29 0.14 -2.30
C SER A 50 2.79 -0.10 -2.58
N GLY A 51 2.04 0.96 -2.90
CA GLY A 51 0.64 0.86 -3.32
C GLY A 51 0.50 0.11 -4.63
N PHE A 52 1.22 0.53 -5.68
CA PHE A 52 1.11 -0.09 -7.00
C PHE A 52 1.56 -1.54 -7.04
N THR A 53 2.69 -1.84 -6.39
CA THR A 53 3.19 -3.21 -6.28
C THR A 53 2.17 -4.12 -5.59
N LEU A 54 1.40 -3.60 -4.62
CA LEU A 54 0.30 -4.36 -4.03
C LEU A 54 -0.83 -4.62 -5.02
N GLY A 55 -1.21 -3.61 -5.82
CA GLY A 55 -2.17 -3.79 -6.93
C GLY A 55 -1.75 -4.90 -7.88
N VAL A 56 -0.50 -4.87 -8.36
CA VAL A 56 0.05 -5.90 -9.25
C VAL A 56 0.04 -7.29 -8.60
N MET A 57 0.49 -7.40 -7.35
CA MET A 57 0.48 -8.68 -6.63
C MET A 57 -0.94 -9.21 -6.36
N SER A 58 -1.94 -8.32 -6.21
CA SER A 58 -3.34 -8.75 -6.05
C SER A 58 -3.85 -9.42 -7.33
N VAL A 59 -3.49 -8.88 -8.50
CA VAL A 59 -3.82 -9.45 -9.81
C VAL A 59 -3.09 -10.77 -10.03
N GLU A 60 -1.79 -10.86 -9.69
CA GLU A 60 -1.03 -12.11 -9.74
C GLU A 60 -1.72 -13.23 -8.95
N ARG A 61 -2.14 -12.94 -7.72
CA ARG A 61 -2.86 -13.90 -6.89
C ARG A 61 -4.22 -14.26 -7.44
N PHE A 62 -4.94 -13.29 -8.01
CA PHE A 62 -6.22 -13.54 -8.64
C PHE A 62 -6.06 -14.51 -9.83
N LEU A 63 -5.06 -14.30 -10.70
CA LEU A 63 -4.77 -15.21 -11.81
C LEU A 63 -4.39 -16.61 -11.35
N LEU A 64 -3.52 -16.71 -10.34
CA LEU A 64 -3.10 -17.98 -9.79
C LEU A 64 -4.27 -18.75 -9.15
N VAL A 65 -5.14 -18.06 -8.40
CA VAL A 65 -6.25 -18.72 -7.69
C VAL A 65 -7.43 -19.04 -8.60
N CYS A 66 -7.77 -18.14 -9.54
CA CYS A 66 -8.97 -18.28 -10.37
C CYS A 66 -8.71 -19.04 -11.66
N PHE A 67 -7.54 -18.88 -12.26
CA PHE A 67 -7.20 -19.48 -13.55
C PHE A 67 -6.09 -20.53 -13.45
N ASN A 68 -5.52 -20.76 -12.26
CA ASN A 68 -4.37 -21.65 -12.06
C ASN A 68 -3.22 -21.36 -13.04
N THR A 69 -3.09 -20.09 -13.43
CA THR A 69 -2.12 -19.64 -14.44
C THR A 69 -0.99 -18.90 -13.73
N SER A 70 0.22 -19.45 -13.78
CA SER A 70 1.43 -18.78 -13.31
C SER A 70 2.13 -18.08 -14.49
N LEU A 71 2.20 -16.75 -14.43
CA LEU A 71 2.98 -15.97 -15.37
C LEU A 71 4.45 -15.92 -14.92
N PRO A 72 5.41 -15.80 -15.86
CA PRO A 72 6.82 -15.73 -15.52
C PRO A 72 7.12 -14.48 -14.69
N PHE A 73 8.04 -14.60 -13.73
CA PHE A 73 8.39 -13.52 -12.81
C PHE A 73 8.78 -12.19 -13.50
N TYR A 74 9.47 -12.28 -14.65
CA TYR A 74 9.86 -11.11 -15.45
C TYR A 74 8.68 -10.28 -15.94
N PHE A 75 7.54 -10.90 -16.24
CA PHE A 75 6.33 -10.19 -16.66
C PHE A 75 5.88 -9.19 -15.60
N TRP A 76 5.86 -9.62 -14.34
CA TRP A 76 5.47 -8.77 -13.21
C TRP A 76 6.47 -7.64 -12.96
N LEU A 77 7.77 -7.91 -13.11
CA LEU A 77 8.80 -6.88 -13.00
C LEU A 77 8.68 -5.80 -14.07
N VAL A 78 8.38 -6.18 -15.32
CA VAL A 78 8.15 -5.23 -16.41
C VAL A 78 6.93 -4.37 -16.09
N LEU A 79 5.82 -4.97 -15.64
CA LEU A 79 4.61 -4.23 -15.29
C LEU A 79 4.84 -3.22 -14.15
N ILE A 80 5.59 -3.63 -13.11
CA ILE A 80 5.97 -2.74 -12.00
C ILE A 80 6.87 -1.61 -12.50
N SER A 81 7.90 -1.94 -13.30
CA SER A 81 8.84 -0.96 -13.85
C SER A 81 8.15 0.08 -14.74
N LEU A 82 7.20 -0.35 -15.57
CA LEU A 82 6.41 0.53 -16.43
C LEU A 82 5.54 1.52 -15.66
N ASN A 83 5.14 1.22 -14.42
CA ASN A 83 4.42 2.16 -13.57
C ASN A 83 5.37 3.08 -12.79
N ILE A 84 6.48 2.54 -12.30
CA ILE A 84 7.42 3.29 -11.44
C ILE A 84 8.24 4.32 -12.23
N ILE A 85 8.79 3.93 -13.40
CA ILE A 85 9.71 4.79 -14.16
C ILE A 85 9.07 6.12 -14.57
N PRO A 86 7.84 6.16 -15.13
CA PRO A 86 7.20 7.42 -15.49
C PRO A 86 6.99 8.36 -14.28
N GLU A 87 6.58 7.82 -13.14
CA GLU A 87 6.38 8.63 -11.92
C GLU A 87 7.71 9.18 -11.38
N CYS A 88 8.77 8.37 -11.37
CA CYS A 88 10.12 8.84 -11.04
C CYS A 88 10.55 10.00 -11.95
N CYS A 89 10.38 9.85 -13.27
CA CYS A 89 10.74 10.90 -14.23
C CYS A 89 9.98 12.20 -13.98
N LEU A 90 8.66 12.11 -13.75
CA LEU A 90 7.80 13.28 -13.48
C LEU A 90 8.17 13.98 -12.17
N VAL A 91 8.50 13.23 -11.12
CA VAL A 91 8.89 13.78 -9.81
C VAL A 91 10.27 14.43 -9.87
N ILE A 92 11.22 13.83 -10.60
CA ILE A 92 12.52 14.46 -10.88
C ILE A 92 12.34 15.75 -11.68
N ALA A 93 11.47 15.76 -12.70
CA ALA A 93 11.17 16.97 -13.44
C ALA A 93 10.57 18.07 -12.53
N CYS A 94 9.66 17.72 -11.62
CA CYS A 94 9.15 18.65 -10.61
C CYS A 94 10.25 19.17 -9.67
N ALA A 95 11.23 18.32 -9.34
CA ALA A 95 12.38 18.69 -8.53
C ALA A 95 13.26 19.74 -9.22
N VAL A 96 13.59 19.53 -10.49
CA VAL A 96 14.39 20.48 -11.29
C VAL A 96 13.71 21.85 -11.38
N LEU A 97 12.37 21.86 -11.46
CA LEU A 97 11.56 23.08 -11.52
C LEU A 97 11.21 23.67 -10.15
N ASN A 98 11.69 23.09 -9.04
CA ASN A 98 11.38 23.50 -7.66
C ASN A 98 9.86 23.60 -7.38
N LEU A 99 9.06 22.67 -7.91
CA LEU A 99 7.61 22.65 -7.77
C LEU A 99 7.12 21.95 -6.49
N PHE A 100 7.96 21.85 -5.46
CA PHE A 100 7.58 21.27 -4.17
C PHE A 100 7.27 22.36 -3.16
N THR A 101 6.18 22.17 -2.44
CA THR A 101 5.75 23.05 -1.35
C THR A 101 5.32 22.23 -0.15
N ILE A 102 5.33 22.84 1.02
CA ILE A 102 4.91 22.19 2.25
C ILE A 102 3.40 22.24 2.34
N THR A 103 2.80 21.14 2.79
CA THR A 103 1.36 21.09 3.00
C THR A 103 0.93 21.94 4.18
N LYS A 104 -0.35 22.30 4.27
CA LYS A 104 -0.90 23.08 5.39
C LYS A 104 -0.73 22.42 6.77
N LEU A 105 -0.48 21.11 6.81
CA LEU A 105 -0.17 20.38 8.03
C LEU A 105 1.27 20.59 8.52
N ASN A 106 2.14 21.14 7.68
CA ASN A 106 3.58 21.27 7.93
C ASN A 106 4.29 19.93 8.22
N MET A 107 3.65 18.78 7.95
CA MET A 107 4.19 17.44 8.25
C MET A 107 4.84 16.76 7.04
N TYR A 108 4.47 17.16 5.83
CA TYR A 108 4.97 16.55 4.61
C TYR A 108 4.86 17.51 3.43
N CYS A 109 5.58 17.18 2.37
CA CYS A 109 5.64 17.99 1.16
C CYS A 109 4.68 17.50 0.09
N SER A 110 4.26 18.41 -0.78
CA SER A 110 3.39 18.15 -1.92
C SER A 110 3.90 18.86 -3.16
N VAL A 111 3.45 18.39 -4.31
CA VAL A 111 3.67 19.07 -5.59
C VAL A 111 2.69 20.23 -5.71
N VAL A 112 3.18 21.38 -6.18
CA VAL A 112 2.34 22.52 -6.57
C VAL A 112 1.66 22.18 -7.90
N PRO A 113 0.32 22.31 -8.05
CA PRO A 113 -0.40 21.95 -9.26
C PRO A 113 -0.20 22.99 -10.39
N LYS A 114 1.04 23.19 -10.83
CA LYS A 114 1.43 24.10 -11.90
C LYS A 114 2.25 23.34 -12.94
N GLU A 115 1.95 23.53 -14.23
CA GLU A 115 2.69 22.95 -15.36
C GLU A 115 2.90 21.43 -15.18
N VAL A 116 4.16 20.96 -15.14
CA VAL A 116 4.52 19.55 -14.94
C VAL A 116 3.97 19.01 -13.62
N GLY A 117 3.87 19.85 -12.58
CA GLY A 117 3.33 19.45 -11.29
C GLY A 117 1.87 19.01 -11.33
N TYR A 118 1.05 19.65 -12.18
CA TYR A 118 -0.33 19.23 -12.41
C TYR A 118 -0.39 17.84 -13.07
N VAL A 119 0.45 17.60 -14.08
CA VAL A 119 0.54 16.29 -14.76
C VAL A 119 0.97 15.21 -13.77
N THR A 120 1.99 15.48 -12.94
CA THR A 120 2.46 14.56 -11.89
C THR A 120 1.33 14.19 -10.91
N MET A 121 0.57 15.18 -10.43
CA MET A 121 -0.56 14.94 -9.54
C MET A 121 -1.66 14.11 -10.20
N MET A 122 -1.97 14.38 -11.47
CA MET A 122 -2.97 13.63 -12.24
C MET A 122 -2.55 12.18 -12.46
N VAL A 123 -1.32 11.93 -12.90
CA VAL A 123 -0.78 10.59 -13.10
C VAL A 123 -0.80 9.81 -11.79
N ALA A 124 -0.26 10.38 -10.71
CA ALA A 124 -0.26 9.74 -9.39
C ALA A 124 -1.69 9.41 -8.90
N THR A 125 -2.66 10.29 -9.15
CA THR A 125 -4.06 10.09 -8.78
C THR A 125 -4.69 8.95 -9.58
N VAL A 126 -4.49 8.93 -10.91
CA VAL A 126 -4.99 7.86 -11.78
C VAL A 126 -4.37 6.52 -11.40
N SER A 127 -3.05 6.45 -11.26
CA SER A 127 -2.35 5.24 -10.84
C SER A 127 -2.88 4.71 -9.51
N PHE A 128 -3.15 5.62 -8.55
CA PHE A 128 -3.70 5.26 -7.25
C PHE A 128 -5.09 4.63 -7.37
N TYR A 129 -6.00 5.23 -8.14
CA TYR A 129 -7.34 4.68 -8.37
C TYR A 129 -7.29 3.33 -9.10
N VAL A 130 -6.47 3.21 -10.14
CA VAL A 130 -6.31 1.95 -10.89
C VAL A 130 -5.82 0.85 -9.95
N SER A 131 -4.80 1.14 -9.14
CA SER A 131 -4.29 0.18 -8.15
C SER A 131 -5.35 -0.22 -7.13
N PHE A 132 -6.09 0.74 -6.59
CA PHE A 132 -7.16 0.48 -5.63
C PHE A 132 -8.26 -0.40 -6.22
N VAL A 133 -8.73 -0.08 -7.44
CA VAL A 133 -9.74 -0.88 -8.15
C VAL A 133 -9.21 -2.28 -8.45
N CYS A 134 -7.96 -2.41 -8.91
CA CYS A 134 -7.34 -3.72 -9.14
C CYS A 134 -7.35 -4.58 -7.87
N VAL A 135 -7.00 -4.01 -6.72
CA VAL A 135 -7.02 -4.73 -5.43
C VAL A 135 -8.43 -5.19 -5.08
N VAL A 136 -9.41 -4.29 -5.13
CA VAL A 136 -10.81 -4.60 -4.78
C VAL A 136 -11.37 -5.67 -5.72
N VAL A 137 -11.25 -5.49 -7.03
CA VAL A 137 -11.76 -6.44 -8.03
C VAL A 137 -11.07 -7.81 -7.90
N SER A 138 -9.75 -7.83 -7.69
CA SER A 138 -8.99 -9.09 -7.52
C SER A 138 -9.45 -9.88 -6.30
N TYR A 139 -9.58 -9.24 -5.13
CA TYR A 139 -10.01 -9.93 -3.92
C TYR A 139 -11.49 -10.33 -3.97
N MET A 140 -12.37 -9.49 -4.52
CA MET A 140 -13.77 -9.87 -4.76
C MET A 140 -13.88 -11.07 -5.71
N GLY A 141 -13.09 -11.07 -6.79
CA GLY A 141 -13.02 -12.18 -7.74
C GLY A 141 -12.54 -13.49 -7.10
N ILE A 142 -11.48 -13.43 -6.27
CA ILE A 142 -11.00 -14.59 -5.50
C ILE A 142 -12.11 -15.15 -4.61
N MET A 143 -12.85 -14.28 -3.89
CA MET A 143 -13.91 -14.72 -2.99
C MET A 143 -15.05 -15.42 -3.75
N ILE A 144 -15.51 -14.83 -4.86
CA ILE A 144 -16.58 -15.40 -5.69
C ILE A 144 -16.14 -16.76 -6.28
N PHE A 145 -14.93 -16.82 -6.83
CA PHE A 145 -14.42 -18.05 -7.46
C PHE A 145 -14.18 -19.16 -6.45
N LYS A 146 -13.57 -18.85 -5.28
CA LYS A 146 -13.38 -19.84 -4.21
C LYS A 146 -14.71 -20.35 -3.68
N TYR A 147 -15.69 -19.48 -3.45
CA TYR A 147 -17.02 -19.90 -3.01
C TYR A 147 -17.66 -20.90 -3.98
N LYS A 148 -17.60 -20.65 -5.29
CA LYS A 148 -18.08 -21.58 -6.32
C LYS A 148 -17.34 -22.92 -6.28
N ASN A 149 -16.01 -22.90 -6.14
CA ASN A 149 -15.22 -24.13 -6.06
C ASN A 149 -15.55 -24.95 -4.81
N CYS A 150 -15.77 -24.31 -3.66
CA CYS A 150 -16.18 -25.01 -2.44
C CYS A 150 -17.53 -25.71 -2.62
N MET A 151 -18.50 -25.03 -3.26
CA MET A 151 -19.81 -25.63 -3.57
C MET A 151 -19.67 -26.84 -4.52
N ASN A 152 -18.81 -26.73 -5.54
CA ASN A 152 -18.56 -27.84 -6.46
C ASN A 152 -17.87 -29.03 -5.77
N GLN A 153 -16.96 -28.80 -4.82
CA GLN A 153 -16.31 -29.88 -4.05
C GLN A 153 -17.29 -30.62 -3.14
N ILE A 154 -18.28 -29.91 -2.57
CA ILE A 154 -19.34 -30.53 -1.77
C ILE A 154 -20.18 -31.48 -2.64
N ASN A 155 -20.41 -31.14 -3.91
CA ASN A 155 -21.12 -32.02 -4.85
C ASN A 155 -20.32 -33.29 -5.23
N LEU A 156 -19.01 -33.29 -5.02
CA LEU A 156 -18.11 -34.44 -5.29
C LEU A 156 -17.93 -35.37 -4.07
N ASN A 157 -18.84 -35.31 -3.08
CA ASN A 157 -18.81 -36.13 -1.86
C ASN A 157 -17.55 -35.97 -0.98
N VAL A 158 -16.81 -34.85 -1.11
CA VAL A 158 -15.75 -34.50 -0.17
C VAL A 158 -16.37 -34.19 1.20
N PRO A 159 -15.77 -34.62 2.34
CA PRO A 159 -16.33 -34.38 3.66
C PRO A 159 -16.55 -32.88 3.92
N LYS A 160 -17.83 -32.50 4.06
CA LYS A 160 -18.29 -31.11 4.22
C LYS A 160 -17.48 -30.32 5.25
N LYS A 161 -17.15 -30.94 6.39
CA LYS A 161 -16.41 -30.30 7.50
C LYS A 161 -15.03 -29.79 7.07
N GLN A 162 -14.31 -30.54 6.24
CA GLN A 162 -12.98 -30.14 5.77
C GLN A 162 -13.09 -29.00 4.75
N VAL A 163 -13.96 -29.15 3.75
CA VAL A 163 -14.17 -28.14 2.70
C VAL A 163 -14.59 -26.79 3.30
N TYR A 164 -15.55 -26.78 4.24
CA TYR A 164 -15.97 -25.55 4.90
C TYR A 164 -14.84 -24.88 5.69
N LYS A 165 -14.01 -25.67 6.40
CA LYS A 165 -12.89 -25.12 7.19
C LYS A 165 -11.85 -24.44 6.29
N GLU A 166 -11.45 -25.09 5.20
CA GLU A 166 -10.48 -24.55 4.24
C GLU A 166 -11.04 -23.34 3.49
N CYS A 167 -12.30 -23.43 3.05
CA CYS A 167 -13.00 -22.37 2.34
C CYS A 167 -13.13 -21.12 3.22
N PHE A 168 -13.64 -21.30 4.44
CA PHE A 168 -13.86 -20.20 5.39
C PHE A 168 -12.54 -19.55 5.81
N SER A 169 -11.47 -20.32 6.01
CA SER A 169 -10.15 -19.77 6.31
C SER A 169 -9.64 -18.86 5.17
N THR A 170 -9.78 -19.31 3.92
CA THR A 170 -9.34 -18.55 2.74
C THR A 170 -10.17 -17.30 2.51
N LEU A 171 -11.49 -17.40 2.65
CA LEU A 171 -12.42 -16.27 2.53
C LEU A 171 -12.17 -15.23 3.62
N THR A 172 -12.03 -15.67 4.87
CA THR A 172 -11.76 -14.77 6.01
C THR A 172 -10.43 -14.04 5.82
N LYS A 173 -9.36 -14.74 5.39
CA LYS A 173 -8.07 -14.12 5.06
C LYS A 173 -8.19 -13.06 3.97
N SER A 174 -8.91 -13.37 2.89
CA SER A 174 -9.09 -12.45 1.76
C SER A 174 -9.92 -11.23 2.16
N PHE A 175 -10.98 -11.45 2.93
CA PHE A 175 -11.88 -10.40 3.41
C PHE A 175 -11.18 -9.45 4.38
N ILE A 176 -10.45 -9.97 5.38
CA ILE A 176 -9.70 -9.14 6.33
C ILE A 176 -8.67 -8.29 5.58
N ASN A 177 -7.92 -8.88 4.65
CA ASN A 177 -6.90 -8.15 3.91
C ASN A 177 -7.50 -7.05 3.01
N ALA A 178 -8.57 -7.37 2.27
CA ALA A 178 -9.27 -6.38 1.46
C ALA A 178 -9.89 -5.26 2.32
N GLY A 179 -10.52 -5.62 3.44
CA GLY A 179 -11.12 -4.68 4.38
C GLY A 179 -10.10 -3.72 4.99
N LEU A 180 -8.98 -4.25 5.48
CA LEU A 180 -7.89 -3.44 6.03
C LEU A 180 -7.28 -2.52 4.98
N TYR A 181 -7.07 -3.00 3.75
CA TYR A 181 -6.61 -2.17 2.65
C TYR A 181 -7.60 -1.03 2.35
N MET A 182 -8.90 -1.32 2.27
CA MET A 182 -9.92 -0.31 2.07
C MET A 182 -9.89 0.75 3.17
N VAL A 183 -9.89 0.36 4.45
CA VAL A 183 -9.86 1.31 5.58
C VAL A 183 -8.66 2.25 5.52
N VAL A 184 -7.47 1.72 5.22
CA VAL A 184 -6.22 2.49 5.11
C VAL A 184 -6.29 3.55 3.99
N TYR A 185 -6.89 3.21 2.84
CA TYR A 185 -6.87 4.07 1.66
C TYR A 185 -8.15 4.90 1.46
N LEU A 186 -9.23 4.58 2.17
CA LEU A 186 -10.51 5.30 2.12
C LEU A 186 -10.36 6.78 2.47
N GLY A 187 -9.52 7.13 3.46
CA GLY A 187 -9.29 8.52 3.83
C GLY A 187 -8.75 9.36 2.66
N LYS A 188 -7.86 8.79 1.86
CA LYS A 188 -7.27 9.48 0.70
C LYS A 188 -8.26 9.58 -0.45
N ILE A 189 -8.99 8.50 -0.72
CA ILE A 189 -10.07 8.48 -1.73
C ILE A 189 -11.12 9.54 -1.39
N TYR A 190 -11.49 9.65 -0.12
CA TYR A 190 -12.45 10.64 0.35
C TYR A 190 -11.93 12.07 0.16
N CYS A 191 -10.66 12.34 0.50
CA CYS A 191 -10.05 13.65 0.28
C CYS A 191 -10.05 14.04 -1.21
N LEU A 192 -9.67 13.11 -2.08
CA LEU A 192 -9.65 13.34 -3.53
C LEU A 192 -11.07 13.55 -4.09
N ALA A 193 -12.02 12.70 -3.70
CA ALA A 193 -13.42 12.84 -4.11
C ALA A 193 -14.02 14.17 -3.65
N PHE A 194 -13.69 14.63 -2.44
CA PHE A 194 -14.11 15.93 -1.92
C PHE A 194 -13.54 17.09 -2.75
N GLU A 195 -12.23 17.08 -3.02
CA GLU A 195 -11.58 18.12 -3.84
C GLU A 195 -12.16 18.16 -5.26
N LEU A 196 -12.38 17.00 -5.88
CA LEU A 196 -12.96 16.88 -7.23
C LEU A 196 -14.42 17.31 -7.28
N SER A 197 -15.24 16.93 -6.31
CA SER A 197 -16.68 17.22 -6.32
C SER A 197 -17.01 18.66 -5.92
N THR A 198 -16.25 19.25 -5.00
CA THR A 198 -16.55 20.58 -4.46
C THR A 198 -15.71 21.68 -5.08
N GLY A 199 -14.57 21.35 -5.69
CA GLY A 199 -13.55 22.31 -6.12
C GLY A 199 -12.88 23.07 -4.97
N LYS A 200 -13.19 22.72 -3.72
CA LYS A 200 -12.64 23.37 -2.53
C LYS A 200 -11.40 22.61 -2.04
N PRO A 201 -10.40 23.31 -1.48
CA PRO A 201 -9.25 22.65 -0.88
C PRO A 201 -9.69 21.82 0.33
N ARG A 202 -9.09 20.63 0.52
CA ARG A 202 -9.35 19.79 1.69
C ARG A 202 -9.00 20.50 3.01
N THR A 203 -9.72 20.13 4.08
CA THR A 203 -9.46 20.67 5.42
C THR A 203 -8.23 20.01 6.04
N ILE A 204 -7.61 20.69 7.02
CA ILE A 204 -6.44 20.18 7.76
C ILE A 204 -6.77 18.85 8.46
N VAL A 205 -7.97 18.74 9.03
CA VAL A 205 -8.42 17.52 9.73
C VAL A 205 -8.55 16.34 8.77
N MET A 206 -9.12 16.55 7.58
CA MET A 206 -9.23 15.50 6.56
C MET A 206 -7.87 14.98 6.14
N ASP A 207 -6.92 15.90 5.93
CA ASP A 207 -5.56 15.55 5.52
C ASP A 207 -4.81 14.80 6.63
N ALA A 208 -5.01 15.19 7.90
CA ALA A 208 -4.40 14.54 9.06
C ALA A 208 -4.91 13.10 9.21
N VAL A 209 -6.24 12.91 9.17
CA VAL A 209 -6.86 11.58 9.25
C VAL A 209 -6.40 10.70 8.09
N SER A 210 -6.41 11.22 6.86
CA SER A 210 -5.92 10.47 5.69
C SER A 210 -4.46 10.07 5.84
N THR A 211 -3.62 10.95 6.38
CA THR A 211 -2.19 10.69 6.54
C THR A 211 -1.94 9.64 7.63
N CYS A 212 -2.65 9.71 8.76
CA CYS A 212 -2.58 8.70 9.82
C CYS A 212 -3.04 7.32 9.33
N LEU A 213 -4.10 7.27 8.52
CA LEU A 213 -4.57 6.01 7.90
C LEU A 213 -3.53 5.45 6.92
N ILE A 214 -2.90 6.29 6.09
CA ILE A 214 -1.82 5.82 5.20
C ILE A 214 -0.60 5.36 6.01
N ALA A 215 -0.24 6.05 7.09
CA ALA A 215 0.88 5.66 7.94
C ALA A 215 0.67 4.26 8.57
N SER A 216 -0.58 3.95 8.98
CA SER A 216 -0.92 2.63 9.52
C SER A 216 -0.91 1.50 8.49
N SER A 217 -0.81 1.83 7.18
CA SER A 217 -0.66 0.83 6.11
C SER A 217 0.53 -0.10 6.35
N THR A 218 1.64 0.41 6.90
CA THR A 218 2.85 -0.36 7.17
C THR A 218 2.58 -1.48 8.18
N THR A 219 1.91 -1.16 9.29
CA THR A 219 1.46 -2.09 10.32
C THR A 219 0.46 -3.10 9.76
N THR A 220 -0.59 -2.62 9.09
CA THR A 220 -1.61 -3.46 8.45
C THR A 220 -0.99 -4.50 7.52
N ASN A 221 0.01 -4.09 6.74
CA ASN A 221 0.71 -4.93 5.80
C ASN A 221 1.57 -6.00 6.49
N ALA A 222 2.29 -5.64 7.56
CA ALA A 222 3.06 -6.59 8.37
C ALA A 222 2.14 -7.62 9.03
N THR A 223 1.02 -7.18 9.62
CA THR A 223 0.01 -8.06 10.21
C THR A 223 -0.58 -9.01 9.16
N THR A 224 -0.85 -8.50 7.96
CA THR A 224 -1.36 -9.33 6.86
C THR A 224 -0.36 -10.41 6.44
N LEU A 225 0.93 -10.07 6.35
CA LEU A 225 1.97 -11.03 6.00
C LEU A 225 2.06 -12.16 7.04
N LEU A 226 2.12 -11.79 8.32
CA LEU A 226 2.12 -12.72 9.45
C LEU A 226 0.85 -13.59 9.50
N TYR A 227 -0.29 -13.05 9.09
CA TYR A 227 -1.55 -13.80 9.09
C TYR A 227 -1.68 -14.77 7.91
N MET A 228 -1.12 -14.44 6.75
CA MET A 228 -1.23 -15.28 5.55
C MET A 228 -0.23 -16.43 5.52
N ASN A 229 1.00 -16.22 6.01
CA ASN A 229 2.06 -17.23 5.94
C ASN A 229 2.24 -17.89 7.32
N GLN A 230 1.85 -19.16 7.42
CA GLN A 230 1.95 -19.94 8.67
C GLN A 230 3.40 -20.19 9.08
N GLU A 231 4.30 -20.45 8.13
CA GLU A 231 5.72 -20.67 8.41
C GLU A 231 6.36 -19.41 9.01
N ILE A 232 6.15 -18.25 8.36
CA ILE A 232 6.67 -16.96 8.88
C ILE A 232 6.10 -16.66 10.27
N LYS A 233 4.83 -16.99 10.50
CA LYS A 233 4.19 -16.81 11.81
C LYS A 233 4.87 -17.67 12.87
N GLU A 234 5.10 -18.95 12.58
CA GLU A 234 5.75 -19.89 13.50
C GLU A 234 7.18 -19.46 13.80
N ASP A 235 7.96 -19.12 12.77
CA ASP A 235 9.33 -18.59 12.92
C ASP A 235 9.38 -17.33 13.78
N PHE A 236 8.43 -16.40 13.58
CA PHE A 236 8.33 -15.18 14.36
C PHE A 236 8.03 -15.44 15.85
N PHE A 237 7.10 -16.35 16.15
CA PHE A 237 6.80 -16.70 17.55
C PHE A 237 7.94 -17.48 18.21
N ASN A 238 8.65 -18.31 17.45
CA ASN A 238 9.86 -18.99 17.94
C ASN A 238 10.95 -17.98 18.30
N LEU A 239 11.18 -16.97 17.44
CA LEU A 239 12.12 -15.88 17.72
C LEU A 239 11.75 -15.12 19.00
N ILE A 240 10.47 -14.74 19.16
CA ILE A 240 10.00 -14.05 20.37
C ILE A 240 10.19 -14.92 21.62
N SER A 241 9.87 -16.22 21.53
CA SER A 241 10.05 -17.17 22.63
C SER A 241 11.52 -17.26 23.05
N ASN A 242 12.44 -17.32 22.07
CA ASN A 242 13.88 -17.36 22.32
C ASN A 242 14.40 -16.06 22.95
N LEU A 243 13.95 -14.89 22.46
CA LEU A 243 14.30 -13.60 23.06
C LEU A 243 13.80 -13.48 24.49
N LYS A 244 12.56 -13.91 24.76
CA LYS A 244 12.00 -13.92 26.11
C LYS A 244 12.81 -14.80 27.05
N ALA A 245 13.20 -15.99 26.61
CA ALA A 245 14.05 -16.89 27.39
C ALA A 245 15.41 -16.27 27.72
N CYS A 246 16.03 -15.57 26.76
CA CYS A 246 17.31 -14.90 26.94
C CYS A 246 17.26 -13.69 27.88
N VAL A 247 16.13 -12.97 27.95
CA VAL A 247 15.95 -11.84 28.88
C VAL A 247 15.63 -12.32 30.30
N SER A 248 15.06 -13.52 30.45
CA SER A 248 14.72 -14.11 31.76
C SER A 248 15.85 -14.88 32.44
N SER A 249 16.96 -15.12 31.74
CA SER A 249 18.19 -15.75 32.25
C SER A 249 19.19 -14.72 32.73
#